data_AF-A0A3N9X0W8-F1
#
_entry.id   AF-A0A3N9X0W8-F1
#
_cell.length_a   1.000
_cell.length_b   1.000
_cell.length_c   1.000
_cell.angle_alpha   90.00
_cell.angle_beta   90.00
_cell.angle_gamma   90.00
#
_symmetry.space_group_name_H-M   'P 1'
#
loop_
_entity.id
_entity.type
_entity.pdbx_description
1 polymer ?
#
loop_
_entity_poly.entity_id
_entity_poly.type
_entity_poly.pdbx_seq_one_letter_code
_entity_poly.pdbx_strand_id
1 'polypeptide(L)'
;MPTYRIGRLIMVGDPVTGTAAEAGQTVVYERVSSADQKADLDRQVARVSVWVTGQKLGVDRVVTEVDDDLVCDVIEILTSLCARLSGRRAAANRARRVVEAATGARV
;
A
#
# COMPACT_ATOMS: atom_id res chain seq x y z
N MET A 1 28.91 -1.05 7.38
CA MET A 1 27.50 -1.12 7.81
C MET A 1 27.50 -1.39 9.31
N PRO A 2 27.04 -0.47 10.17
CA PRO A 2 27.03 -0.68 11.62
C PRO A 2 26.11 -1.85 11.99
N THR A 3 26.39 -2.55 13.09
CA THR A 3 25.56 -3.66 13.60
C THR A 3 25.26 -3.48 15.07
N TYR A 4 24.02 -3.78 15.48
CA TYR A 4 23.55 -3.65 16.86
C TYR A 4 22.91 -4.97 17.32
N ARG A 5 23.23 -5.41 18.55
CA ARG A 5 22.71 -6.67 19.10
C ARG A 5 21.47 -6.41 19.96
N ILE A 6 20.37 -7.05 19.60
CA ILE A 6 19.06 -6.95 20.26
C ILE A 6 18.69 -8.33 20.80
N GLY A 7 18.99 -8.58 22.08
CA GLY A 7 18.83 -9.93 22.66
C GLY A 7 19.67 -10.97 21.92
N ARG A 8 19.03 -12.00 21.35
CA ARG A 8 19.68 -13.03 20.49
C ARG A 8 19.84 -12.57 19.03
N LEU A 9 19.25 -11.45 18.63
CA LEU A 9 19.24 -11.00 17.24
C LEU A 9 20.37 -10.00 16.97
N ILE A 10 20.83 -9.94 15.72
CA ILE A 10 21.78 -8.93 15.24
C ILE A 10 21.06 -8.09 14.17
N MET A 11 20.95 -6.79 14.42
CA MET A 11 20.50 -5.78 13.49
C MET A 11 21.70 -5.25 12.71
N VAL A 12 21.56 -5.06 11.40
CA VAL A 12 22.62 -4.54 10.51
C VAL A 12 22.08 -3.32 9.79
N GLY A 13 22.78 -2.19 9.86
CA GLY A 13 22.35 -0.87 9.37
C GLY A 13 22.14 0.13 10.51
N ASP A 14 21.94 1.40 10.14
CA ASP A 14 21.57 2.44 11.11
C ASP A 14 20.19 2.11 11.70
N PRO A 15 19.99 2.27 13.02
CA PRO A 15 18.69 2.05 13.63
C PRO A 15 17.74 3.10 13.07
N VAL A 16 16.90 2.69 12.12
CA VAL A 16 15.73 3.48 11.74
C VAL A 16 14.82 3.47 12.97
N THR A 17 14.95 4.50 13.82
CA THR A 17 13.92 4.87 14.77
C THR A 17 12.65 4.98 13.94
N GLY A 18 11.72 4.04 14.15
CA GLY A 18 10.54 3.89 13.32
C GLY A 18 9.63 5.10 13.42
N THR A 19 9.94 6.15 12.68
CA THR A 19 9.07 7.32 12.47
C THR A 19 8.61 7.44 11.02
N ALA A 20 8.98 6.50 10.15
CA ALA A 20 8.31 6.29 8.87
C ALA A 20 7.46 5.03 8.93
N ALA A 21 6.46 5.03 9.82
CA ALA A 21 5.32 4.15 9.62
C ALA A 21 4.63 4.58 8.33
N GLU A 22 4.82 3.78 7.28
CA GLU A 22 3.80 3.46 6.28
C GLU A 22 2.92 4.63 5.82
N ALA A 23 3.45 5.63 5.12
CA ALA A 23 2.59 6.42 4.24
C ALA A 23 2.03 5.45 3.19
N GLY A 24 0.78 5.03 3.36
CA GLY A 24 0.14 4.08 2.48
C GLY A 24 0.08 4.64 1.06
N GLN A 25 0.47 3.83 0.07
CA GLN A 25 0.30 4.22 -1.32
C GLN A 25 -1.19 4.38 -1.64
N THR A 26 -1.58 5.54 -2.14
CA THR A 26 -2.93 5.86 -2.59
C THR A 26 -2.98 5.80 -4.11
N VAL A 27 -3.83 4.92 -4.62
CA VAL A 27 -3.99 4.66 -6.06
C VAL A 27 -5.43 4.98 -6.44
N VAL A 28 -5.62 5.78 -7.47
CA VAL A 28 -6.92 5.98 -8.12
C VAL A 28 -7.02 4.94 -9.23
N TYR A 29 -8.06 4.12 -9.18
CA TYR A 29 -8.34 3.09 -10.18
C TYR A 29 -9.72 3.38 -10.76
N GLU A 30 -9.80 3.58 -12.07
CA GLU A 30 -11.05 3.82 -12.79
C GLU A 30 -11.18 2.85 -13.98
N ARG A 31 -12.39 2.34 -14.19
CA ARG A 31 -12.68 1.33 -15.20
C ARG A 31 -14.02 1.61 -15.89
N VAL A 32 -14.10 1.29 -17.18
CA VAL A 32 -15.39 1.17 -17.90
C VAL A 32 -15.45 -0.14 -18.68
N SER A 33 -16.68 -0.60 -18.94
CA SER A 33 -16.93 -1.87 -19.62
C SER A 33 -17.03 -1.78 -21.14
N SER A 34 -17.04 -0.57 -21.69
CA SER A 34 -17.09 -0.34 -23.14
C SER A 34 -16.19 0.82 -23.55
N ALA A 35 -15.58 0.70 -24.73
CA ALA A 35 -14.74 1.74 -25.33
C ALA A 35 -15.50 3.05 -25.55
N ASP A 36 -16.81 3.00 -25.81
CA ASP A 36 -17.63 4.21 -26.01
C ASP A 36 -17.79 5.03 -24.72
N GLN A 37 -17.53 4.41 -23.56
CA GLN A 37 -17.53 5.07 -22.25
C GLN A 37 -16.16 5.62 -21.86
N LYS A 38 -15.09 5.34 -22.64
CA LYS A 38 -13.72 5.79 -22.36
C LYS A 38 -13.61 7.31 -22.26
N ALA A 39 -14.43 8.04 -23.00
CA ALA A 39 -14.46 9.50 -22.94
C ALA A 39 -14.92 10.02 -21.55
N ASP A 40 -15.67 9.23 -20.77
CA ASP A 40 -16.06 9.59 -19.40
C ASP A 40 -14.95 9.26 -18.37
N LEU A 41 -13.99 8.41 -18.72
CA LEU A 41 -12.96 7.93 -17.78
C LEU A 41 -12.12 9.07 -17.21
N ASP A 42 -11.70 10.02 -18.06
CA ASP A 42 -10.93 11.19 -17.64
C ASP A 42 -11.71 12.04 -16.64
N ARG A 43 -13.03 12.16 -16.83
CA ARG A 43 -13.92 12.87 -15.90
C ARG A 43 -14.03 12.15 -14.56
N GLN A 44 -14.06 10.81 -14.57
CA GLN A 44 -14.10 10.00 -13.35
C GLN A 44 -12.78 10.11 -12.58
N VAL A 45 -11.64 9.94 -13.27
CA VAL A 45 -10.29 10.12 -12.71
C VAL A 45 -10.13 11.49 -12.08
N ALA A 46 -10.53 12.55 -12.78
CA ALA A 46 -10.44 13.92 -12.26
C ALA A 46 -11.29 14.10 -10.99
N ARG A 47 -12.53 13.60 -11.00
CA ARG A 47 -13.44 13.71 -9.85
C ARG A 47 -12.91 12.98 -8.62
N VAL A 48 -12.40 11.75 -8.79
CA VAL A 48 -11.85 10.98 -7.67
C VAL A 48 -10.54 11.57 -7.20
N SER A 49 -9.67 12.06 -8.08
CA SER A 49 -8.44 12.75 -7.69
C SER A 49 -8.71 14.01 -6.87
N VAL A 50 -9.73 14.80 -7.24
CA VAL A 50 -10.18 15.96 -6.44
C VAL A 50 -10.70 15.52 -5.07
N TRP A 51 -11.45 14.43 -5.00
CA TRP A 51 -11.92 13.91 -3.72
C TRP A 51 -10.77 13.43 -2.83
N VAL A 52 -9.81 12.67 -3.38
CA VAL A 52 -8.63 12.14 -2.67
C VAL A 52 -7.77 13.28 -2.12
N THR A 53 -7.48 14.28 -2.95
CA THR A 53 -6.73 15.48 -2.50
C THR A 53 -7.49 16.26 -1.43
N GLY A 54 -8.82 16.33 -1.51
CA GLY A 54 -9.69 16.85 -0.45
C GLY A 54 -9.59 16.07 0.88
N GLN A 55 -9.26 14.78 0.84
CA GLN A 55 -8.97 13.96 2.03
C GLN A 55 -7.54 14.17 2.57
N LYS A 56 -6.77 15.11 2.02
CA LYS A 56 -5.35 15.33 2.33
C LYS A 56 -4.47 14.11 2.02
N LEU A 57 -4.87 13.30 1.06
CA LEU A 57 -4.09 12.19 0.54
C LEU A 57 -3.45 12.59 -0.79
N GLY A 58 -2.18 12.25 -0.99
CA GLY A 58 -1.52 12.36 -2.29
C GLY A 58 -1.96 11.21 -3.20
N VAL A 59 -2.08 11.44 -4.51
CA VAL A 59 -2.30 10.36 -5.48
C VAL A 59 -0.95 9.89 -6.01
N ASP A 60 -0.54 8.67 -5.67
CA ASP A 60 0.75 8.10 -6.07
C ASP A 60 0.70 7.46 -7.45
N ARG A 61 -0.50 7.03 -7.88
CA ARG A 61 -0.73 6.38 -9.17
C ARG A 61 -2.18 6.50 -9.59
N VAL A 62 -2.39 6.67 -10.90
CA VAL A 62 -3.68 6.51 -11.56
C VAL A 62 -3.59 5.29 -12.46
N VAL A 63 -4.60 4.43 -12.41
CA VAL A 63 -4.77 3.26 -13.29
C VAL A 63 -6.13 3.38 -13.97
N THR A 64 -6.14 3.19 -15.28
CA THR A 64 -7.32 3.34 -16.12
C THR A 64 -7.47 2.12 -17.02
N GLU A 65 -8.61 1.45 -16.96
CA GLU A 65 -8.85 0.21 -17.70
C GLU A 65 -10.16 0.25 -18.48
N VAL A 66 -10.18 -0.43 -19.62
CA VAL A 66 -11.36 -0.60 -20.47
C VAL A 66 -11.42 -2.07 -20.86
N ASP A 67 -12.37 -2.79 -20.29
CA ASP A 67 -12.52 -4.23 -20.47
C ASP A 67 -13.97 -4.65 -20.19
N ASP A 68 -14.52 -5.56 -20.99
CA ASP A 68 -15.90 -6.01 -20.88
C ASP A 68 -16.10 -7.15 -19.85
N ASP A 69 -15.05 -7.84 -19.42
CA ASP A 69 -15.12 -8.93 -18.43
C ASP A 69 -15.03 -8.40 -16.99
N LEU A 70 -16.17 -7.93 -16.47
CA LEU A 70 -16.28 -7.43 -15.10
C LEU A 70 -15.83 -8.43 -14.03
N VAL A 71 -16.05 -9.74 -14.24
CA VAL A 71 -15.77 -10.75 -13.20
C VAL A 71 -14.27 -10.98 -13.08
N CYS A 72 -13.58 -11.18 -14.19
CA CYS A 72 -12.13 -11.36 -14.18
C CYS A 72 -11.42 -10.12 -13.64
N ASP A 73 -11.84 -8.93 -14.04
CA ASP A 73 -11.19 -7.69 -13.61
C ASP A 73 -11.34 -7.42 -12.12
N VAL A 74 -12.54 -7.61 -11.56
CA VAL A 74 -12.75 -7.43 -10.12
C VAL A 74 -11.93 -8.46 -9.34
N ILE A 75 -11.81 -9.69 -9.83
CA ILE A 75 -10.95 -10.71 -9.22
C ILE A 75 -9.49 -10.28 -9.27
N GLU A 76 -9.00 -9.76 -10.40
CA GLU A 76 -7.61 -9.32 -10.54
C GLU A 76 -7.29 -8.16 -9.58
N ILE A 77 -8.12 -7.11 -9.57
CA ILE A 77 -7.96 -5.94 -8.68
C ILE A 77 -7.93 -6.38 -7.22
N LEU A 78 -8.91 -7.16 -6.78
CA LEU A 78 -9.02 -7.59 -5.39
C LEU A 78 -7.89 -8.52 -5.01
N THR A 79 -7.48 -9.43 -5.89
CA THR A 79 -6.33 -10.32 -5.64
C THR A 79 -5.04 -9.52 -5.49
N SER A 80 -4.82 -8.57 -6.39
CA SER A 80 -3.67 -7.66 -6.38
C SER A 80 -3.64 -6.79 -5.11
N LEU A 81 -4.79 -6.23 -4.70
CA LEU A 81 -4.95 -5.46 -3.47
C LEU A 81 -4.72 -6.34 -2.23
N CYS A 82 -5.35 -7.50 -2.16
CA CYS A 82 -5.22 -8.46 -1.06
C CYS A 82 -3.77 -8.92 -0.89
N ALA A 83 -3.05 -9.19 -1.98
CA ALA A 83 -1.63 -9.53 -1.94
C ALA A 83 -0.80 -8.40 -1.33
N ARG A 84 -1.02 -7.14 -1.76
CA ARG A 84 -0.31 -5.97 -1.23
C ARG A 84 -0.66 -5.67 0.23
N LEU A 85 -1.92 -5.83 0.62
CA LEU A 85 -2.36 -5.63 2.01
C LEU A 85 -1.80 -6.72 2.92
N SER A 86 -1.83 -7.98 2.49
CA SER A 86 -1.34 -9.11 3.26
C SER A 86 0.18 -9.06 3.43
N GLY A 87 0.91 -8.69 2.37
CA GLY A 87 2.36 -8.48 2.43
C GLY A 87 2.77 -7.38 3.42
N ARG A 88 2.08 -6.23 3.39
CA ARG A 88 2.29 -5.13 4.36
C ARG A 88 1.96 -5.55 5.78
N ARG A 89 0.80 -6.15 6.02
CA ARG A 89 0.40 -6.65 7.35
C ARG A 89 1.40 -7.66 7.90
N ALA A 90 1.90 -8.57 7.06
CA ALA A 90 2.92 -9.53 7.47
C ALA A 90 4.25 -8.83 7.81
N ALA A 91 4.68 -7.83 7.03
CA ALA A 91 5.87 -7.03 7.33
C ALA A 91 5.74 -6.22 8.62
N ALA A 92 4.64 -5.51 8.81
CA ALA A 92 4.32 -4.77 10.03
C ALA A 92 4.28 -5.69 11.27
N ASN A 93 3.63 -6.86 11.15
CA ASN A 93 3.60 -7.85 12.22
C ASN A 93 5.00 -8.42 12.52
N ARG A 94 5.85 -8.65 11.52
CA ARG A 94 7.25 -9.06 11.74
C ARG A 94 8.04 -7.97 12.46
N ALA A 95 7.92 -6.72 12.04
CA ALA A 95 8.59 -5.58 12.69
C ALA A 95 8.13 -5.43 14.15
N ARG A 96 6.81 -5.48 14.41
CA ARG A 96 6.25 -5.44 15.77
C ARG A 96 6.82 -6.55 16.66
N ARG A 97 6.88 -7.79 16.16
CA ARG A 97 7.43 -8.93 16.92
C ARG A 97 8.92 -8.75 17.24
N VAL A 98 9.69 -8.13 16.35
CA VAL A 98 11.10 -7.82 16.60
C VAL A 98 11.22 -6.75 17.69
N VAL A 99 10.40 -5.70 17.65
CA VAL A 99 10.37 -4.65 18.69
C VAL A 99 9.96 -5.24 20.04
N GLU A 100 8.90 -6.04 20.10
CA GLU A 100 8.44 -6.68 21.33
C GLU A 100 9.51 -7.61 21.93
N ALA A 101 10.21 -8.38 21.09
CA ALA A 101 11.33 -9.20 21.54
C ALA A 101 12.53 -8.35 22.02
N ALA A 102 12.70 -7.15 21.49
CA ALA A 102 13.71 -6.19 21.91
C ALA A 102 13.38 -5.53 23.26
N THR A 103 12.11 -5.19 23.48
CA THR A 103 11.65 -4.44 24.65
C THR A 103 11.23 -5.31 25.82
N GLY A 104 10.83 -6.57 25.57
CA GLY A 104 10.53 -7.56 26.61
C GLY A 104 11.77 -8.14 27.31
N ALA A 105 12.96 -7.77 26.84
CA ALA A 105 14.25 -8.09 27.47
C ALA A 105 14.83 -6.82 28.15
N ARG A 106 14.12 -6.29 29.14
CA ARG A 106 14.73 -5.39 30.14
C ARG A 106 14.78 -6.12 31.48
N VAL A 107 16.01 -6.21 31.99
CA VAL A 107 16.39 -6.68 33.33
C VAL A 107 15.60 -5.92 34.40
#